data_AF-A0A2G7LY84-F1
#
_entry.id   AF-A0A2G7LY84-F1
#
_cell.length_a   1.000
_cell.length_b   1.000
_cell.length_c   1.000
_cell.angle_alpha   90.00
_cell.angle_beta   90.00
_cell.angle_gamma   90.00
#
_symmetry.space_group_name_H-M   'P 1'
#
loop_
_entity.id
_entity.type
_entity.pdbx_description
1 polymer ?
#
loop_
_entity_poly.entity_id
_entity_poly.type
_entity_poly.pdbx_seq_one_letter_code
_entity_poly.pdbx_strand_id
1 'polypeptide(L)'
;MKQWTFAKIVTLNTSVEPQIYFPAKGMTLSLKVIATNKIVALSTFVRRDKLIKECSICNELKLLDEFYSRQKFNSKGIAYTYYQPYCILCTIKKTKKWAEDNYERHLKNVRAGDERNKDRRRVQFKENTRRKRSRGYYENWYKNNPDKQKSYRKNKKIHEITDEEWENCKKHFNFECAYCGLPKDKHLIEVKKVFKLYDFSKEHVNPNGTNDLSNCIPSCRLCNSEKHNKTLTEWYNEKNEKFSQVRIHKILKWISDDFKQFIATRDDTFVKK
;
A
#
# COMPACT_ATOMS: atom_id res chain seq x y z
N MET A 1 8.28 -41.82 27.93
CA MET A 1 7.17 -42.67 28.38
C MET A 1 5.90 -41.84 28.56
N LYS A 2 4.98 -41.90 27.60
CA LYS A 2 3.55 -41.60 27.83
C LYS A 2 2.77 -42.65 27.04
N GLN A 3 2.09 -43.51 27.77
CA GLN A 3 1.33 -44.65 27.26
C GLN A 3 0.09 -44.16 26.50
N TRP A 4 -0.19 -44.76 25.35
CA TRP A 4 -1.44 -44.59 24.61
C TRP A 4 -2.32 -45.80 24.89
N THR A 5 -3.52 -45.57 25.42
CA THR A 5 -4.56 -46.59 25.51
C THR A 5 -5.39 -46.57 24.23
N PHE A 6 -5.31 -47.66 23.45
CA PHE A 6 -6.18 -47.89 22.30
C PHE A 6 -7.53 -48.42 22.77
N ALA A 7 -8.62 -47.72 22.45
CA ALA A 7 -9.96 -48.30 22.51
C ALA A 7 -10.22 -49.08 21.21
N LYS A 8 -10.45 -50.40 21.33
CA LYS A 8 -10.94 -51.28 20.27
C LYS A 8 -12.35 -50.84 19.87
N ILE A 9 -12.53 -50.46 18.61
CA ILE A 9 -13.87 -50.37 18.00
C ILE A 9 -14.19 -51.74 17.44
N VAL A 10 -15.23 -52.38 17.98
CA VAL A 10 -15.84 -53.59 17.41
C VAL A 10 -16.70 -53.14 16.24
N THR A 11 -16.36 -53.59 15.03
CA THR A 11 -17.13 -53.36 13.81
C THR A 11 -18.37 -54.24 13.80
N LEU A 12 -19.55 -53.63 13.74
CA LEU A 12 -20.77 -54.29 13.27
C LEU A 12 -21.01 -53.88 11.82
N ASN A 13 -20.98 -54.88 10.94
CA ASN A 13 -21.22 -54.81 9.52
C ASN A 13 -22.54 -54.11 9.21
N THR A 14 -22.47 -52.89 8.68
CA THR A 14 -23.48 -52.38 7.74
C THR A 14 -22.76 -51.57 6.67
N SER A 15 -22.89 -52.02 5.42
CA SER A 15 -22.32 -51.42 4.23
C SER A 15 -23.11 -50.17 3.84
N VAL A 16 -22.74 -49.02 4.42
CA VAL A 16 -23.10 -47.70 3.91
C VAL A 16 -21.89 -46.78 4.12
N GLU A 17 -21.29 -46.31 3.03
CA GLU A 17 -20.20 -45.32 3.12
C GLU A 17 -20.73 -44.02 3.74
N PRO A 18 -20.15 -43.52 4.85
CA PRO A 18 -20.56 -42.25 5.40
C PRO A 18 -19.90 -41.11 4.62
N GLN A 19 -20.69 -40.26 3.98
CA GLN A 19 -20.20 -38.96 3.52
C GLN A 19 -19.97 -38.05 4.73
N ILE A 20 -18.71 -37.84 5.09
CA ILE A 20 -18.28 -36.96 6.18
C ILE A 20 -18.24 -35.52 5.65
N TYR A 21 -19.21 -34.69 6.03
CA TYR A 21 -19.12 -33.23 5.87
C TYR A 21 -18.49 -32.61 7.12
N PHE A 22 -17.31 -32.00 6.98
CA PHE A 22 -16.67 -31.23 8.04
C PHE A 22 -17.37 -29.88 8.22
N PRO A 23 -17.85 -29.53 9.43
CA PRO A 23 -18.34 -28.18 9.69
C PRO A 23 -17.17 -27.19 9.80
N ALA A 24 -17.37 -25.98 9.30
CA ALA A 24 -16.42 -24.87 9.46
C ALA A 24 -16.17 -24.56 10.94
N LYS A 25 -14.93 -24.17 11.26
CA LYS A 25 -14.43 -23.91 12.62
C LYS A 25 -15.41 -23.08 13.47
N GLY A 26 -15.84 -23.64 14.61
CA GLY A 26 -16.45 -22.87 15.72
C GLY A 26 -17.76 -23.39 16.32
N MET A 27 -18.24 -24.59 15.96
CA MET A 27 -19.48 -25.14 16.53
C MET A 27 -19.21 -26.29 17.50
N THR A 28 -19.68 -26.15 18.75
CA THR A 28 -19.76 -27.24 19.73
C THR A 28 -21.10 -27.98 19.56
N LEU A 29 -21.04 -29.30 19.38
CA LEU A 29 -22.21 -30.18 19.41
C LEU A 29 -22.38 -30.73 20.84
N SER A 30 -23.52 -30.45 21.47
CA SER A 30 -23.95 -31.16 22.68
C SER A 30 -24.97 -32.24 22.30
N LEU A 31 -24.57 -33.50 22.41
CA LEU A 31 -25.44 -34.65 22.24
C LEU A 31 -26.12 -34.95 23.59
N LYS A 32 -27.44 -34.77 23.68
CA LYS A 32 -28.28 -35.44 24.68
C LYS A 32 -28.89 -36.66 24.02
N VAL A 33 -28.52 -37.85 24.48
CA VAL A 33 -29.14 -39.11 24.10
C VAL A 33 -30.48 -39.20 24.85
N ILE A 34 -31.60 -39.16 24.12
CA ILE A 34 -32.89 -39.59 24.64
C ILE A 34 -33.28 -40.82 23.82
N ALA A 35 -33.27 -41.96 24.49
CA ALA A 35 -33.80 -43.19 23.95
C ALA A 35 -35.32 -43.04 23.79
N THR A 36 -35.80 -43.10 22.55
CA THR A 36 -37.12 -43.67 22.20
C THR A 36 -37.28 -43.69 20.68
N ASN A 37 -37.59 -44.88 20.16
CA ASN A 37 -37.88 -45.14 18.76
C ASN A 37 -39.08 -44.33 18.28
N LYS A 38 -38.82 -43.23 17.57
CA LYS A 38 -39.70 -42.63 16.56
C LYS A 38 -38.86 -41.62 15.78
N ILE A 39 -38.46 -41.99 14.56
CA ILE A 39 -37.87 -41.04 13.61
C ILE A 39 -39.02 -40.13 13.15
N VAL A 40 -39.28 -39.08 13.92
CA VAL A 40 -39.86 -37.85 13.38
C VAL A 40 -38.67 -37.01 13.00
N ALA A 41 -38.34 -36.99 11.71
CA ALA A 41 -37.38 -36.04 11.16
C ALA A 41 -37.92 -34.62 11.41
N LEU A 42 -37.57 -34.03 12.55
CA LEU A 42 -37.65 -32.60 12.77
C LEU A 42 -36.50 -31.96 11.98
N SER A 43 -36.63 -31.99 10.66
CA SER A 43 -35.97 -30.98 9.84
C SER A 43 -36.69 -29.67 10.11
N THR A 44 -36.30 -28.96 11.18
CA THR A 44 -36.56 -27.53 11.31
C THR A 44 -35.65 -26.80 10.32
N PHE A 45 -35.85 -27.07 9.03
CA PHE A 45 -35.54 -26.14 7.97
C PHE A 45 -36.50 -24.99 8.20
N VAL A 46 -36.08 -24.02 9.02
CA VAL A 46 -36.78 -22.75 9.15
C VAL A 46 -36.77 -22.16 7.74
N ARG A 47 -37.89 -22.32 7.02
CA ARG A 47 -38.22 -21.46 5.89
C ARG A 47 -38.16 -20.06 6.46
N ARG A 48 -37.03 -19.37 6.27
CA ARG A 48 -37.01 -17.91 6.36
C ARG A 48 -37.91 -17.50 5.21
N ASP A 49 -39.19 -17.32 5.50
CA ASP A 49 -40.10 -16.63 4.62
C ASP A 49 -39.41 -15.31 4.31
N LYS A 50 -38.83 -15.22 3.12
CA LYS A 50 -38.07 -14.05 2.72
C LYS A 50 -39.11 -12.95 2.59
N LEU A 51 -39.07 -12.01 3.52
CA LEU A 51 -39.99 -10.88 3.52
C LEU A 51 -39.80 -10.10 2.21
N ILE A 52 -40.90 -9.94 1.48
CA ILE A 52 -40.96 -9.22 0.21
C ILE A 52 -41.62 -7.86 0.41
N LYS A 53 -41.21 -6.89 -0.40
CA LYS A 53 -41.74 -5.52 -0.40
C LYS A 53 -41.74 -4.97 -1.83
N GLU A 54 -42.79 -4.24 -2.18
CA GLU A 54 -42.87 -3.53 -3.46
C GLU A 54 -42.06 -2.22 -3.41
N CYS A 55 -41.26 -1.97 -4.45
CA CYS A 55 -40.54 -0.72 -4.62
C CYS A 55 -41.45 0.38 -5.17
N SER A 56 -41.59 1.51 -4.47
CA SER A 56 -42.48 2.62 -4.87
C SER A 56 -42.04 3.42 -6.12
N ILE A 57 -40.93 3.05 -6.78
CA ILE A 57 -40.40 3.73 -7.97
C ILE A 57 -40.45 2.80 -9.19
N CYS A 58 -40.03 1.55 -9.04
CA CYS A 58 -40.04 0.58 -10.15
C CYS A 58 -41.18 -0.43 -10.07
N ASN A 59 -41.99 -0.40 -9.00
CA ASN A 59 -43.16 -1.26 -8.75
C ASN A 59 -42.86 -2.77 -8.81
N GLU A 60 -41.60 -3.15 -8.61
CA GLU A 60 -41.18 -4.55 -8.53
C GLU A 60 -41.25 -5.05 -7.09
N LEU A 61 -41.73 -6.27 -6.90
CA LEU A 61 -41.64 -7.02 -5.64
C LEU A 61 -40.21 -7.51 -5.45
N LYS A 62 -39.57 -7.08 -4.36
CA LYS A 62 -38.17 -7.33 -4.05
C LYS A 62 -37.99 -7.83 -2.62
N LEU A 63 -36.86 -8.47 -2.37
CA LEU A 63 -36.51 -8.90 -1.03
C LEU A 63 -36.17 -7.69 -0.15
N LEU A 64 -36.44 -7.75 1.17
CA LEU A 64 -36.15 -6.63 2.08
C LEU A 64 -34.67 -6.23 2.15
N ASP A 65 -33.73 -7.11 1.83
CA ASP A 65 -32.28 -6.81 1.75
C ASP A 65 -31.92 -5.95 0.51
N GLU A 66 -32.80 -5.87 -0.48
CA GLU A 66 -32.69 -4.97 -1.62
C GLU A 66 -33.16 -3.53 -1.29
N PHE A 67 -33.48 -3.25 -0.03
CA PHE A 67 -33.86 -1.93 0.46
C PHE A 67 -32.89 -1.47 1.55
N TYR A 68 -32.55 -0.18 1.52
CA TYR A 68 -31.84 0.42 2.64
C TYR A 68 -32.73 0.38 3.89
N SER A 69 -32.15 -0.11 4.98
CA SER A 69 -32.81 -0.17 6.29
C SER A 69 -32.09 0.73 7.30
N ARG A 70 -32.85 1.23 8.27
CA ARG A 70 -32.31 1.95 9.44
C ARG A 70 -33.14 1.64 10.67
N GLN A 71 -32.49 1.58 11.82
CA GLN A 71 -33.19 1.48 13.09
C GLN A 71 -33.87 2.83 13.40
N LYS A 72 -35.15 2.78 13.78
CA LYS A 72 -35.93 3.92 14.26
C LYS A 72 -36.57 3.57 15.59
N PHE A 73 -36.98 4.60 16.34
CA PHE A 73 -37.67 4.44 17.60
C PHE A 73 -39.08 5.04 17.49
N ASN A 74 -40.06 4.38 18.08
CA ASN A 74 -41.40 4.95 18.21
C ASN A 74 -41.44 5.94 19.39
N SER A 75 -42.59 6.60 19.59
CA SER A 75 -42.81 7.54 20.71
C SER A 75 -42.63 6.90 22.09
N LYS A 76 -42.70 5.57 22.18
CA LYS A 76 -42.49 4.78 23.40
C LYS A 76 -41.03 4.31 23.56
N GLY A 77 -40.11 4.72 22.68
CA GLY A 77 -38.70 4.31 22.73
C GLY A 77 -38.42 2.88 22.24
N ILE A 78 -39.39 2.20 21.62
CA ILE A 78 -39.22 0.85 21.08
C ILE A 78 -38.57 0.93 19.70
N ALA A 79 -37.46 0.20 19.53
CA ALA A 79 -36.73 0.12 18.28
C ALA A 79 -37.46 -0.74 17.23
N TYR A 80 -37.49 -0.27 15.98
CA TYR A 80 -37.96 -1.04 14.82
C TYR A 80 -37.09 -0.78 13.59
N THR A 81 -37.04 -1.76 12.68
CA THR A 81 -36.32 -1.62 11.41
C THR A 81 -37.21 -0.96 10.39
N TYR A 82 -36.87 0.26 9.99
CA TYR A 82 -37.53 0.98 8.91
C TYR A 82 -36.82 0.71 7.58
N TYR A 83 -37.56 0.18 6.61
CA TYR A 83 -37.11 0.02 5.23
C TYR A 83 -37.57 1.20 4.37
N GLN A 84 -36.66 1.74 3.56
CA GLN A 84 -37.01 2.78 2.57
C GLN A 84 -38.12 2.31 1.62
N PRO A 85 -38.93 3.22 1.06
CA PRO A 85 -40.05 2.86 0.18
C PRO A 85 -39.60 2.37 -1.20
N TYR A 86 -38.37 2.71 -1.62
CA TYR A 86 -37.79 2.30 -2.90
C TYR A 86 -36.49 1.52 -2.71
N CYS A 87 -36.17 0.67 -3.69
CA CYS A 87 -35.03 -0.24 -3.63
C CYS A 87 -33.68 0.48 -3.75
N ILE A 88 -32.61 -0.22 -3.40
CA ILE A 88 -31.22 0.25 -3.46
C ILE A 88 -30.88 0.73 -4.87
N LEU A 89 -31.25 -0.01 -5.92
CA LEU A 89 -30.98 0.37 -7.31
C LEU A 89 -31.66 1.69 -7.69
N CYS A 90 -32.93 1.87 -7.31
CA CYS A 90 -33.64 3.13 -7.55
C CYS A 90 -33.02 4.28 -6.76
N THR A 91 -32.54 4.02 -5.53
CA THR A 91 -31.79 5.00 -4.75
C THR A 91 -30.52 5.44 -5.46
N ILE A 92 -29.71 4.50 -5.95
CA ILE A 92 -28.47 4.77 -6.68
C ILE A 92 -28.76 5.62 -7.92
N LYS A 93 -29.75 5.23 -8.73
CA LYS A 93 -30.17 5.98 -9.93
C LYS A 93 -30.57 7.41 -9.58
N LYS A 94 -31.39 7.58 -8.54
CA LYS A 94 -31.85 8.90 -8.07
C LYS A 94 -30.71 9.76 -7.56
N THR A 95 -29.80 9.20 -6.77
CA THR A 95 -28.63 9.93 -6.24
C THR A 95 -27.67 10.32 -7.37
N LYS A 96 -27.43 9.44 -8.34
CA LYS A 96 -26.62 9.75 -9.52
C LYS A 96 -27.23 10.90 -10.32
N LYS A 97 -28.52 10.81 -10.67
CA LYS A 97 -29.23 11.87 -11.38
C LYS A 97 -29.18 13.19 -10.61
N TRP A 98 -29.41 13.18 -9.30
CA TRP A 98 -29.30 14.39 -8.48
C TRP A 98 -27.88 14.99 -8.53
N ALA A 99 -26.83 14.17 -8.47
CA ALA A 99 -25.46 14.64 -8.54
C ALA A 99 -25.10 15.23 -9.91
N GLU A 100 -25.66 14.68 -11.00
CA GLU A 100 -25.54 15.22 -12.36
C GLU A 100 -26.29 16.55 -12.49
N ASP A 101 -27.56 16.59 -12.11
CA ASP A 101 -28.42 17.78 -12.14
C ASP A 101 -27.91 18.91 -11.21
N ASN A 102 -27.10 18.56 -10.20
CA ASN A 102 -26.55 19.49 -9.20
C ASN A 102 -25.02 19.41 -9.12
N TYR A 103 -24.36 19.27 -10.27
CA TYR A 103 -22.92 19.01 -10.36
C TYR A 103 -22.07 19.95 -9.50
N GLU A 104 -22.27 21.27 -9.61
CA GLU A 104 -21.50 22.27 -8.84
C GLU A 104 -21.68 22.11 -7.33
N ARG A 105 -22.91 21.90 -6.88
CA ARG A 105 -23.22 21.68 -5.47
C ARG A 105 -22.63 20.37 -4.98
N HIS A 106 -22.71 19.31 -5.78
CA HIS A 106 -22.11 18.02 -5.47
C HIS A 106 -20.60 18.15 -5.32
N LEU A 107 -19.93 18.78 -6.28
CA LEU A 107 -18.48 19.01 -6.26
C LEU A 107 -18.04 19.84 -5.05
N LYS A 108 -18.76 20.91 -4.72
CA LYS A 108 -18.51 21.72 -3.51
C LYS A 108 -18.61 20.88 -2.24
N ASN A 109 -19.63 20.03 -2.14
CA ASN A 109 -19.81 19.15 -0.98
C ASN A 109 -18.69 18.08 -0.87
N VAL A 110 -18.28 17.50 -2.00
CA VAL A 110 -17.16 16.54 -2.06
C VAL A 110 -15.88 17.22 -1.61
N ARG A 111 -15.52 18.37 -2.17
CA ARG A 111 -14.32 19.14 -1.78
C ARG A 111 -14.33 19.51 -0.30
N ALA A 112 -15.46 19.99 0.21
CA ALA A 112 -15.59 20.31 1.63
C ALA A 112 -15.47 19.06 2.53
N GLY A 113 -16.01 17.92 2.08
CA GLY A 113 -15.84 16.64 2.76
C GLY A 113 -14.39 16.14 2.75
N ASP A 114 -13.69 16.35 1.66
CA ASP A 114 -12.27 16.01 1.50
C ASP A 114 -11.39 16.84 2.42
N GLU A 115 -11.61 18.16 2.47
CA GLU A 115 -10.84 19.06 3.34
C GLU A 115 -11.11 18.75 4.83
N ARG A 116 -12.38 18.60 5.23
CA ARG A 116 -12.74 18.22 6.61
C ARG A 116 -12.10 16.90 7.07
N ASN A 117 -11.80 15.99 6.15
CA ASN A 117 -11.28 14.67 6.46
C ASN A 117 -9.82 14.48 6.01
N LYS A 118 -9.13 15.55 5.63
CA LYS A 118 -7.80 15.51 5.02
C LYS A 118 -6.78 14.77 5.89
N ASP A 119 -6.71 15.11 7.17
CA ASP A 119 -5.78 14.46 8.10
C ASP A 119 -6.13 12.99 8.35
N ARG A 120 -7.43 12.70 8.56
CA ARG A 120 -7.92 11.33 8.71
C ARG A 120 -7.58 10.48 7.48
N ARG A 121 -7.78 11.01 6.28
CA ARG A 121 -7.43 10.34 5.02
C ARG A 121 -5.93 10.15 4.88
N ARG A 122 -5.12 11.13 5.27
CA ARG A 122 -3.64 11.02 5.27
C ARG A 122 -3.18 9.88 6.16
N VAL A 123 -3.73 9.77 7.38
CA VAL A 123 -3.43 8.68 8.32
C VAL A 123 -3.88 7.33 7.75
N GLN A 124 -5.13 7.23 7.26
CA GLN A 124 -5.67 6.01 6.66
C GLN A 124 -4.85 5.58 5.43
N PHE A 125 -4.42 6.52 4.60
CA PHE A 125 -3.59 6.25 3.43
C PHE A 125 -2.22 5.70 3.83
N LYS A 126 -1.57 6.29 4.84
CA LYS A 126 -0.29 5.82 5.38
C LYS A 126 -0.42 4.39 5.90
N GLU A 127 -1.47 4.11 6.67
CA GLU A 127 -1.72 2.78 7.25
C GLU A 127 -2.08 1.75 6.16
N ASN A 128 -2.95 2.08 5.22
CA ASN A 128 -3.27 1.21 4.09
C ASN A 128 -2.03 0.91 3.23
N THR A 129 -1.17 1.89 3.02
CA THR A 129 0.11 1.70 2.32
C THR A 129 1.03 0.76 3.09
N ARG A 130 1.12 0.91 4.42
CA ARG A 130 1.87 0.00 5.30
C ARG A 130 1.33 -1.42 5.23
N ARG A 131 0.01 -1.61 5.31
CA ARG A 131 -0.67 -2.91 5.18
C ARG A 131 -0.45 -3.57 3.82
N LYS A 132 -0.49 -2.79 2.74
CA LYS A 132 -0.17 -3.29 1.40
C LYS A 132 1.26 -3.80 1.33
N ARG A 133 2.23 -3.06 1.87
CA ARG A 133 3.64 -3.50 1.94
C ARG A 133 3.80 -4.77 2.77
N SER A 134 3.20 -4.85 3.96
CA SER A 134 3.34 -6.02 4.83
C SER A 134 2.70 -7.29 4.26
N ARG A 135 1.60 -7.15 3.50
CA ARG A 135 0.94 -8.26 2.80
C ARG A 135 1.61 -8.68 1.49
N GLY A 136 2.76 -8.10 1.15
CA GLY A 136 3.47 -8.43 -0.10
C GLY A 136 2.76 -7.95 -1.37
N TYR A 137 1.82 -7.00 -1.29
CA TYR A 137 1.09 -6.49 -2.45
C TYR A 137 2.03 -6.04 -3.58
N TYR A 138 3.08 -5.28 -3.22
CA TYR A 138 4.05 -4.80 -4.19
C TYR A 138 4.87 -5.95 -4.81
N GLU A 139 5.23 -6.97 -4.02
CA GLU A 139 5.94 -8.13 -4.54
C GLU A 139 5.09 -8.89 -5.57
N ASN A 140 3.81 -9.11 -5.26
CA ASN A 140 2.86 -9.72 -6.19
C ASN A 140 2.64 -8.84 -7.43
N TRP A 141 2.51 -7.53 -7.25
CA TRP A 141 2.38 -6.60 -8.37
C TRP A 141 3.59 -6.66 -9.29
N TYR A 142 4.81 -6.68 -8.73
CA TYR A 142 6.04 -6.81 -9.51
C TYR A 142 6.10 -8.13 -10.29
N LYS A 143 5.76 -9.27 -9.66
CA LYS A 143 5.71 -10.58 -10.32
C LYS A 143 4.71 -10.60 -11.48
N ASN A 144 3.56 -9.97 -11.30
CA ASN A 144 2.47 -9.98 -12.29
C ASN A 144 2.60 -8.89 -13.36
N ASN A 145 3.54 -7.95 -13.25
CA ASN A 145 3.71 -6.83 -14.19
C ASN A 145 5.18 -6.70 -14.70
N PRO A 146 5.77 -7.75 -15.30
CA PRO A 146 7.16 -7.73 -15.76
C PRO A 146 7.41 -6.66 -16.85
N ASP A 147 6.44 -6.38 -17.71
CA ASP A 147 6.60 -5.39 -18.79
C ASP A 147 6.75 -3.96 -18.27
N LYS A 148 6.02 -3.64 -17.20
CA LYS A 148 6.17 -2.35 -16.50
C LYS A 148 7.57 -2.23 -15.91
N GLN A 149 8.15 -3.30 -15.37
CA GLN A 149 9.52 -3.28 -14.88
C GLN A 149 10.53 -2.98 -16.00
N LYS A 150 10.38 -3.61 -17.17
CA LYS A 150 11.25 -3.35 -18.33
C LYS A 150 11.16 -1.88 -18.74
N SER A 151 9.96 -1.33 -18.82
CA SER A 151 9.74 0.09 -19.12
C SER A 151 10.41 1.02 -18.09
N TYR A 152 10.26 0.76 -16.79
CA TYR A 152 10.92 1.56 -15.76
C TYR A 152 12.45 1.48 -15.81
N ARG A 153 12.99 0.30 -16.13
CA ARG A 153 14.45 0.13 -16.30
C ARG A 153 14.97 0.90 -17.50
N LYS A 154 14.24 0.93 -18.62
CA LYS A 154 14.60 1.72 -19.81
C LYS A 154 14.64 3.22 -19.51
N ASN A 155 13.73 3.71 -18.67
CA ASN A 155 13.66 5.13 -18.31
C ASN A 155 14.63 5.54 -17.18
N LYS A 156 15.44 4.59 -16.67
CA LYS A 156 16.42 4.91 -15.64
C LYS A 156 17.60 5.62 -16.30
N LYS A 157 17.93 6.83 -15.84
CA LYS A 157 19.16 7.52 -16.24
C LYS A 157 20.37 6.62 -15.96
N ILE A 158 21.18 6.40 -16.97
CA ILE A 158 22.44 5.66 -16.88
C ILE A 158 23.52 6.69 -16.55
N HIS A 159 24.28 6.45 -15.48
CA HIS A 159 25.40 7.31 -15.12
C HIS A 159 26.62 6.97 -15.95
N GLU A 160 27.26 7.98 -16.50
CA GLU A 160 28.52 7.87 -17.26
C GLU A 160 29.70 8.07 -16.30
N ILE A 161 29.72 7.28 -15.22
CA ILE A 161 30.69 7.38 -14.13
C ILE A 161 31.27 6.01 -13.83
N THR A 162 32.58 5.85 -13.98
CA THR A 162 33.31 4.62 -13.65
C THR A 162 33.34 4.38 -12.13
N ASP A 163 33.63 3.16 -11.70
CA ASP A 163 33.71 2.86 -10.27
C ASP A 163 34.89 3.58 -9.60
N GLU A 164 35.99 3.80 -10.33
CA GLU A 164 37.15 4.57 -9.85
C GLU A 164 36.83 6.06 -9.72
N GLU A 165 36.22 6.67 -10.74
CA GLU A 165 35.72 8.05 -10.70
C GLU A 165 34.79 8.26 -9.49
N TRP A 166 33.90 7.28 -9.25
CA TRP A 166 32.97 7.33 -8.13
C TRP A 166 33.66 7.15 -6.77
N GLU A 167 34.64 6.26 -6.67
CA GLU A 167 35.42 6.08 -5.45
C GLU A 167 36.21 7.34 -5.09
N ASN A 168 36.80 8.00 -6.09
CA ASN A 168 37.49 9.27 -5.92
C ASN A 168 36.55 10.40 -5.48
N CYS A 169 35.33 10.44 -6.03
CA CYS A 169 34.28 11.34 -5.56
C CYS A 169 33.96 11.10 -4.08
N LYS A 170 33.72 9.85 -3.67
CA LYS A 170 33.47 9.52 -2.25
C LYS A 170 34.65 9.91 -1.37
N LYS A 171 35.90 9.64 -1.77
CA LYS A 171 37.11 10.05 -1.05
C LYS A 171 37.20 11.57 -0.90
N HIS A 172 36.91 12.33 -1.96
CA HIS A 172 36.89 13.79 -1.90
C HIS A 172 35.92 14.31 -0.83
N PHE A 173 34.76 13.67 -0.68
CA PHE A 173 33.78 13.95 0.36
C PHE A 173 34.00 13.16 1.67
N ASN A 174 35.20 12.63 1.92
CA ASN A 174 35.56 11.87 3.14
C ASN A 174 34.65 10.69 3.45
N PHE A 175 34.06 10.06 2.43
CA PHE A 175 33.03 9.02 2.57
C PHE A 175 31.82 9.47 3.39
N GLU A 176 31.48 10.76 3.30
CA GLU A 176 30.30 11.36 3.91
C GLU A 176 29.29 11.79 2.84
N CYS A 177 28.03 11.90 3.24
CA CYS A 177 27.00 12.53 2.41
C CYS A 177 27.36 14.00 2.20
N ALA A 178 27.49 14.44 0.95
CA ALA A 178 27.81 15.83 0.59
C ALA A 178 26.77 16.84 1.12
N TYR A 179 25.52 16.39 1.28
CA TYR A 179 24.52 17.09 2.05
C TYR A 179 24.76 16.80 3.52
N CYS A 180 23.98 15.98 4.25
CA CYS A 180 24.00 15.95 5.72
C CYS A 180 25.34 15.68 6.47
N GLY A 181 26.45 15.37 5.80
CA GLY A 181 27.77 15.15 6.43
C GLY A 181 27.86 13.87 7.26
N LEU A 182 26.83 13.01 7.21
CA LEU A 182 26.87 11.74 7.91
C LEU A 182 27.74 10.75 7.12
N PRO A 183 28.69 10.07 7.79
CA PRO A 183 29.54 9.07 7.17
C PRO A 183 28.74 7.85 6.71
N LYS A 184 29.29 7.13 5.73
CA LYS A 184 28.66 5.99 5.06
C LYS A 184 28.14 4.95 6.05
N ASP A 185 28.93 4.61 7.06
CA ASP A 185 28.66 3.63 8.12
C ASP A 185 27.39 3.93 8.93
N LYS A 186 26.93 5.19 8.95
CA LYS A 186 25.72 5.63 9.67
C LYS A 186 24.45 5.58 8.82
N HIS A 187 24.52 5.30 7.51
CA HIS A 187 23.35 5.24 6.63
C HIS A 187 22.76 3.83 6.54
N LEU A 188 22.05 3.42 7.59
CA LEU A 188 21.32 2.16 7.63
C LEU A 188 19.94 2.27 6.98
N ILE A 189 19.54 1.26 6.21
CA ILE A 189 18.19 1.11 5.68
C ILE A 189 17.57 -0.20 6.16
N GLU A 190 16.28 -0.14 6.52
CA GLU A 190 15.52 -1.34 6.83
C GLU A 190 15.05 -2.03 5.54
N VAL A 191 15.50 -3.26 5.31
CA VAL A 191 15.08 -4.11 4.20
C VAL A 191 14.58 -5.43 4.78
N LYS A 192 13.28 -5.73 4.61
CA LYS A 192 12.64 -6.93 5.17
C LYS A 192 12.90 -7.11 6.68
N LYS A 193 12.80 -6.02 7.46
CA LYS A 193 13.06 -5.98 8.91
C LYS A 193 14.52 -6.23 9.33
N VAL A 194 15.45 -6.16 8.39
CA VAL A 194 16.89 -6.24 8.66
C VAL A 194 17.53 -4.92 8.28
N PHE A 195 18.32 -4.34 9.17
CA PHE A 195 19.12 -3.15 8.86
C PHE A 195 20.29 -3.55 7.98
N LYS A 196 20.43 -2.86 6.85
CA LYS A 196 21.54 -3.02 5.91
C LYS A 196 22.21 -1.69 5.68
N LEU A 197 23.52 -1.71 5.51
CA LEU A 197 24.26 -0.53 5.10
C LEU A 197 23.86 -0.13 3.67
N TYR A 198 23.59 1.15 3.47
CA TYR A 198 23.29 1.71 2.15
C TYR A 198 24.47 2.53 1.65
N ASP A 199 24.92 2.25 0.43
CA ASP A 199 25.94 3.08 -0.21
C ASP A 199 25.34 4.40 -0.73
N PHE A 200 26.17 5.41 -0.96
CA PHE A 200 25.67 6.69 -1.47
C PHE A 200 25.06 6.58 -2.88
N SER A 201 24.04 7.39 -3.13
CA SER A 201 23.52 7.65 -4.47
C SER A 201 24.44 8.61 -5.21
N LYS A 202 24.60 8.39 -6.52
CA LYS A 202 25.17 9.35 -7.50
C LYS A 202 24.13 10.44 -7.77
N GLU A 203 24.06 11.44 -6.91
CA GLU A 203 23.02 12.47 -7.01
C GLU A 203 23.45 13.63 -7.91
N HIS A 204 22.57 13.95 -8.87
CA HIS A 204 22.65 15.09 -9.76
C HIS A 204 22.41 16.41 -9.01
N VAL A 205 23.40 17.28 -8.97
CA VAL A 205 23.27 18.62 -8.40
C VAL A 205 22.22 19.42 -9.18
N ASN A 206 22.33 19.42 -10.50
CA ASN A 206 21.30 19.90 -11.42
C ASN A 206 20.46 18.72 -11.96
N PRO A 207 19.15 18.63 -11.64
CA PRO A 207 18.27 17.56 -12.10
C PRO A 207 18.22 17.35 -13.63
N ASN A 208 18.47 18.44 -14.38
CA ASN A 208 18.48 18.47 -15.84
C ASN A 208 19.90 18.50 -16.43
N GLY A 209 20.94 18.36 -15.60
CA GLY A 209 22.33 18.33 -16.05
C GLY A 209 22.77 16.98 -16.61
N THR A 210 24.07 16.87 -16.87
CA THR A 210 24.74 15.66 -17.39
C THR A 210 24.65 14.49 -16.40
N ASN A 211 24.85 13.26 -16.88
CA ASN A 211 24.87 12.04 -16.05
C ASN A 211 26.30 11.60 -15.66
N ASP A 212 27.29 12.45 -15.93
CA ASP A 212 28.71 12.22 -15.63
C ASP A 212 29.09 12.73 -14.23
N LEU A 213 30.38 12.70 -13.93
CA LEU A 213 30.92 13.09 -12.63
C LEU A 213 30.80 14.60 -12.35
N SER A 214 30.76 15.44 -13.38
CA SER A 214 30.69 16.91 -13.24
C SER A 214 29.42 17.41 -12.57
N ASN A 215 28.34 16.62 -12.66
CA ASN A 215 27.05 16.94 -12.07
C ASN A 215 26.68 16.02 -10.91
N CYS A 216 27.53 15.06 -10.53
CA CYS A 216 27.19 14.03 -9.56
C CYS A 216 27.99 14.16 -8.26
N ILE A 217 27.30 14.02 -7.11
CA ILE A 217 27.88 14.04 -5.76
C ILE A 217 27.35 12.88 -4.88
N PRO A 218 28.06 12.46 -3.82
CA PRO A 218 27.58 11.44 -2.90
C PRO A 218 26.45 11.97 -2.03
N SER A 219 25.28 11.37 -2.15
CA SER A 219 24.12 11.70 -1.32
C SER A 219 23.54 10.46 -0.66
N CYS A 220 23.15 10.57 0.61
CA CYS A 220 22.40 9.51 1.26
C CYS A 220 20.98 9.42 0.69
N ARG A 221 20.33 8.27 0.85
CA ARG A 221 18.97 8.03 0.34
C ARG A 221 17.95 9.08 0.80
N LEU A 222 18.07 9.52 2.05
CA LEU A 222 17.15 10.51 2.65
C LEU A 222 17.34 11.88 2.00
N CYS A 223 18.57 12.38 1.91
CA CYS A 223 18.86 13.66 1.28
C CYS A 223 18.48 13.66 -0.21
N ASN A 224 18.82 12.60 -0.94
CA ASN A 224 18.42 12.44 -2.34
C ASN A 224 16.89 12.47 -2.50
N SER A 225 16.17 11.73 -1.66
CA SER A 225 14.70 11.70 -1.69
C SER A 225 14.05 13.02 -1.30
N GLU A 226 14.65 13.79 -0.39
CA GLU A 226 14.16 15.10 0.03
C GLU A 226 14.41 16.19 -1.03
N LYS A 227 15.57 16.14 -1.70
CA LYS A 227 15.91 17.06 -2.79
C LYS A 227 15.03 16.82 -4.02
N HIS A 228 14.85 15.55 -4.40
CA HIS A 228 14.04 15.15 -5.54
C HIS A 228 14.45 15.88 -6.84
N ASN A 229 13.59 16.74 -7.38
CA ASN A 229 13.80 17.47 -8.63
C ASN A 229 14.10 18.96 -8.39
N LYS A 230 14.37 19.37 -7.15
CA LYS A 230 14.75 20.73 -6.83
C LYS A 230 16.21 20.97 -7.20
N THR A 231 16.51 22.21 -7.57
CA THR A 231 17.91 22.64 -7.76
C THR A 231 18.64 22.71 -6.43
N LEU A 232 19.98 22.75 -6.47
CA LEU A 232 20.80 22.86 -5.26
C LEU A 232 20.40 24.07 -4.41
N THR A 233 20.24 25.23 -5.03
CA THR A 233 19.93 26.51 -4.35
C THR A 233 18.52 26.52 -3.77
N GLU A 234 17.54 25.91 -4.46
CA GLU A 234 16.17 25.80 -3.98
C GLU A 234 16.05 24.91 -2.73
N TRP A 235 16.81 23.82 -2.68
CA TRP A 235 16.66 22.83 -1.62
C TRP A 235 17.67 22.97 -0.48
N TYR A 236 18.92 23.31 -0.78
CA TYR A 236 20.03 23.35 0.16
C TYR A 236 20.45 24.78 0.47
N ASN A 237 19.58 25.49 1.19
CA ASN A 237 19.76 26.87 1.66
C ASN A 237 19.55 26.96 3.18
N GLU A 238 19.70 28.15 3.75
CA GLU A 238 19.63 28.41 5.21
C GLU A 238 18.35 27.92 5.89
N LYS A 239 17.25 27.75 5.16
CA LYS A 239 15.99 27.20 5.71
C LYS A 239 16.01 25.69 5.89
N ASN A 240 17.00 25.00 5.32
CA ASN A 240 17.19 23.56 5.45
C ASN A 240 17.99 23.28 6.72
N GLU A 241 17.45 22.46 7.62
CA GLU A 241 18.12 22.07 8.88
C GLU A 241 19.49 21.41 8.65
N LYS A 242 19.68 20.81 7.47
CA LYS A 242 20.93 20.17 7.09
C LYS A 242 21.90 21.17 6.45
N PHE A 243 21.59 22.45 6.30
CA PHE A 243 22.46 23.39 5.58
C PHE A 243 23.82 23.58 6.28
N SER A 244 24.85 23.84 5.49
CA SER A 244 26.16 24.25 5.98
C SER A 244 26.91 24.96 4.87
N GLN A 245 27.44 26.14 5.21
CA GLN A 245 28.20 26.96 4.29
C GLN A 245 29.44 26.25 3.76
N VAL A 246 30.14 25.49 4.63
CA VAL A 246 31.33 24.71 4.25
C VAL A 246 30.96 23.64 3.22
N ARG A 247 29.84 22.95 3.42
CA ARG A 247 29.39 21.87 2.53
C ARG A 247 28.90 22.38 1.18
N ILE A 248 28.11 23.46 1.14
CA ILE A 248 27.69 24.05 -0.14
C ILE A 248 28.91 24.55 -0.92
N HIS A 249 29.88 25.18 -0.28
CA HIS A 249 31.11 25.61 -0.94
C HIS A 249 31.90 24.42 -1.51
N LYS A 250 32.01 23.33 -0.75
CA LYS A 250 32.64 22.09 -1.22
C LYS A 250 31.91 21.47 -2.42
N ILE A 251 30.58 21.45 -2.41
CA ILE A 251 29.77 20.98 -3.56
C ILE A 251 30.01 21.86 -4.78
N LEU A 252 29.97 23.19 -4.62
CA LEU A 252 30.17 24.15 -5.71
C LEU A 252 31.56 24.02 -6.31
N LYS A 253 32.59 23.88 -5.46
CA LYS A 253 33.96 23.65 -5.89
C LYS A 253 34.13 22.31 -6.61
N TRP A 254 33.44 21.27 -6.13
CA TRP A 254 33.42 19.97 -6.79
C TRP A 254 32.90 20.07 -8.22
N ILE A 255 31.70 20.63 -8.40
CA ILE A 255 31.06 20.71 -9.72
C ILE A 255 31.71 21.73 -10.66
N SER A 256 32.48 22.70 -10.13
CA SER A 256 33.21 23.66 -10.97
C SER A 256 34.51 23.06 -11.49
N ASP A 257 35.34 22.49 -10.59
CA ASP A 257 36.75 22.23 -10.89
C ASP A 257 37.29 20.94 -10.31
N ASP A 258 37.00 20.59 -9.06
CA ASP A 258 37.70 19.48 -8.39
C ASP A 258 37.40 18.11 -9.04
N PHE A 259 36.28 17.96 -9.76
CA PHE A 259 35.98 16.73 -10.49
C PHE A 259 36.96 16.46 -11.65
N LYS A 260 37.52 17.52 -12.26
CA LYS A 260 38.30 17.44 -13.52
C LYS A 260 39.56 16.58 -13.37
N GLN A 261 40.20 16.63 -12.20
CA GLN A 261 41.38 15.83 -11.89
C GLN A 261 41.12 14.31 -11.92
N PHE A 262 39.84 13.88 -11.91
CA PHE A 262 39.44 12.48 -11.90
C PHE A 262 38.84 11.99 -13.22
N ILE A 263 38.59 12.89 -14.19
CA ILE A 263 38.09 12.51 -15.53
C ILE A 263 39.24 12.45 -16.55
N ALA A 264 40.36 13.13 -16.30
CA ALA A 264 41.46 13.32 -17.24
C ALA A 264 42.19 12.03 -17.71
N THR A 265 41.82 10.86 -17.18
CA THR A 265 42.37 9.55 -17.57
C THR A 265 41.50 8.77 -18.55
N ARG A 266 40.43 9.36 -19.09
CA ARG A 266 39.72 8.80 -20.26
C ARG A 266 40.59 8.99 -21.50
N ASP A 267 41.63 8.18 -21.65
CA ASP A 267 42.36 8.06 -22.90
C ASP A 267 41.36 7.86 -24.05
N ASP A 268 41.54 8.64 -25.12
CA ASP A 268 40.76 8.71 -26.36
C ASP A 268 40.73 7.40 -27.18
N THR A 269 40.81 6.23 -26.53
CA THR A 269 40.83 4.91 -27.19
C THR A 269 39.45 4.26 -27.30
N PHE A 270 38.38 4.91 -26.84
CA PHE A 270 37.00 4.44 -26.99
C PHE A 270 36.17 5.28 -27.98
N VAL A 271 36.77 5.67 -29.10
CA VAL A 271 36.01 6.08 -30.29
C VAL A 271 36.00 4.91 -31.28
N LYS A 272 34.79 4.36 -31.49
CA LYS A 272 34.37 3.27 -32.40
C LYS A 272 34.31 1.86 -31.80
N LYS A 273 33.12 1.50 -31.33
CA LYS A 273 32.41 0.29 -31.77
C LYS A 273 30.91 0.51 -31.71
#